data_AF-A0A371H6F2-F1
#
_entry.id   AF-A0A371H6F2-F1
#
_cell.length_a   1.000
_cell.length_b   1.000
_cell.length_c   1.000
_cell.angle_alpha   90.00
_cell.angle_beta   90.00
_cell.angle_gamma   90.00
#
_symmetry.space_group_name_H-M   'P 1'
#
loop_
_entity.id
_entity.type
_entity.pdbx_description
1 polymer ?
#
loop_
_entity_poly.entity_id
_entity_poly.type
_entity_poly.pdbx_seq_one_letter_code
_entity_poly.pdbx_strand_id
1 'polypeptide(L)' 'MNAILGFQELDEIVKDGFQEPSKNASAEQKETHRENKRLDCKARVLLHQCVSANVFQKISQAATSKQAWDILQQ' A
#
# COMPACT_ATOMS: atom_id res chain seq x y z
N MET A 1 12.30 -5.73 5.20
CA MET A 1 11.13 -5.64 4.31
C MET A 1 11.47 -5.06 2.94
N ASN A 2 12.34 -4.05 2.83
CA ASN A 2 12.74 -3.41 1.55
C ASN A 2 13.07 -4.39 0.41
N ALA A 3 13.84 -5.46 0.67
CA ALA A 3 14.17 -6.45 -0.35
C ALA A 3 12.92 -7.17 -0.92
N ILE A 4 11.95 -7.51 -0.06
CA ILE A 4 10.70 -8.17 -0.47
C ILE A 4 9.80 -7.18 -1.22
N LEU A 5 9.70 -5.93 -0.74
CA LEU A 5 8.92 -4.89 -1.39
C LEU A 5 9.47 -4.57 -2.79
N GLY A 6 10.79 -4.45 -2.93
CA GLY A 6 11.44 -4.23 -4.23
C GLY A 6 11.21 -5.41 -5.17
N PHE A 7 11.41 -6.65 -4.70
CA PHE A 7 11.17 -7.84 -5.51
C PHE A 7 9.71 -7.99 -5.97
N GLN A 8 8.76 -7.53 -5.17
CA GLN A 8 7.33 -7.58 -5.49
C GLN A 8 6.82 -6.34 -6.23
N GLU A 9 7.70 -5.36 -6.50
CA GLU A 9 7.38 -4.07 -7.12
C GLU A 9 6.33 -3.27 -6.33
N LEU A 10 6.45 -3.27 -5.00
CA LEU A 10 5.51 -2.60 -4.07
C LEU A 10 6.14 -1.42 -3.33
N ASP A 11 7.42 -1.14 -3.58
CA ASP A 11 8.20 -0.08 -2.92
C ASP A 11 7.49 1.27 -2.98
N GLU A 12 7.19 1.75 -4.18
CA GLU A 12 6.58 3.07 -4.42
C GLU A 12 5.18 3.16 -3.78
N ILE A 13 4.37 2.11 -3.94
CA ILE A 13 3.01 2.06 -3.36
C ILE A 13 3.05 2.13 -1.83
N VAL A 14 4.01 1.44 -1.20
CA VAL A 14 4.13 1.40 0.26
C VAL A 14 4.76 2.67 0.82
N LYS A 15 5.76 3.22 0.14
CA LYS A 15 6.56 4.33 0.69
C LYS A 15 6.03 5.70 0.28
N ASP A 16 5.54 5.82 -0.94
CA ASP A 16 5.08 7.09 -1.51
C ASP A 16 3.55 7.15 -1.60
N GLY A 17 2.89 5.99 -1.61
CA GLY A 17 1.44 5.89 -1.75
C GLY A 17 0.99 6.13 -3.19
N PHE A 18 -0.30 6.32 -3.36
CA PHE A 18 -0.89 6.63 -4.67
C PHE A 18 -2.04 7.62 -4.50
N GLN A 19 -2.34 8.35 -5.57
CA GLN A 19 -3.38 9.38 -5.57
C GLN A 19 -4.72 8.83 -6.05
N GLU A 20 -5.81 9.36 -5.48
CA GLU A 20 -7.15 9.15 -5.99
C GLU A 20 -7.34 9.98 -7.28
N PRO A 21 -7.93 9.41 -8.34
CA PRO A 21 -8.17 10.11 -9.58
C PRO A 21 -9.18 11.23 -9.40
N SER A 22 -9.00 12.33 -10.12
CA SER A 22 -9.99 13.41 -10.16
C SER A 22 -11.31 12.94 -10.79
N LYS A 23 -12.41 13.65 -10.52
CA LYS A 23 -13.73 13.34 -11.12
C LYS A 23 -13.70 13.32 -12.65
N ASN A 24 -12.82 14.10 -13.27
CA ASN A 24 -12.67 14.23 -14.71
C ASN A 24 -11.46 13.46 -15.25
N ALA A 25 -10.95 12.48 -14.50
CA ALA A 25 -9.80 11.69 -14.91
C ALA A 25 -10.04 10.95 -16.23
N SER A 26 -9.00 10.89 -17.06
CA SER A 26 -8.99 10.14 -18.32
C SER A 26 -9.17 8.64 -18.09
N ALA A 27 -9.40 7.89 -19.17
CA ALA A 27 -9.47 6.45 -19.10
C ALA A 27 -8.15 5.84 -18.59
N GLU A 28 -7.00 6.34 -19.09
CA GLU A 28 -5.69 5.85 -18.64
C GLU A 28 -5.47 6.13 -17.14
N GLN A 29 -5.83 7.33 -16.66
CA GLN A 29 -5.67 7.68 -15.24
C GLN A 29 -6.51 6.77 -14.32
N LYS A 30 -7.72 6.40 -14.77
CA LYS A 30 -8.59 5.47 -14.03
C LYS A 30 -8.03 4.04 -14.03
N GLU A 31 -7.41 3.62 -15.12
CA GLU A 31 -6.75 2.32 -15.22
C GLU A 31 -5.52 2.23 -14.33
N THR A 32 -4.63 3.24 -14.37
CA THR A 32 -3.49 3.34 -13.45
C THR A 32 -3.93 3.31 -12.00
N HIS A 33 -4.99 4.05 -11.65
CA HIS A 33 -5.51 4.02 -10.28
C HIS A 33 -6.02 2.63 -9.86
N ARG A 34 -6.69 1.91 -10.78
CA ARG A 34 -7.16 0.54 -10.51
C ARG A 34 -5.98 -0.39 -10.22
N GLU A 35 -4.90 -0.30 -10.99
CA GLU A 35 -3.70 -1.12 -10.74
C GLU A 35 -3.03 -0.73 -9.41
N ASN A 36 -2.90 0.57 -9.13
CA ASN A 36 -2.34 1.04 -7.85
C ASN A 36 -3.16 0.54 -6.64
N LYS A 37 -4.50 0.53 -6.73
CA LYS A 37 -5.35 -0.09 -5.70
C LYS A 37 -5.10 -1.59 -5.55
N ARG A 38 -4.85 -2.30 -6.65
CA ARG A 38 -4.52 -3.73 -6.61
C ARG A 38 -3.19 -3.97 -5.89
N LEU A 39 -2.18 -3.18 -6.24
CA LEU A 39 -0.86 -3.23 -5.60
C LEU A 39 -0.91 -2.85 -4.12
N ASP A 40 -1.71 -1.84 -3.77
CA ASP A 40 -1.89 -1.42 -2.37
C ASP A 40 -2.51 -2.55 -1.52
N CYS A 41 -3.56 -3.20 -2.02
CA CYS A 41 -4.14 -4.36 -1.36
C CYS A 41 -3.12 -5.48 -1.16
N LYS A 42 -2.32 -5.79 -2.19
CA LYS A 42 -1.24 -6.80 -2.12
C LYS A 42 -0.20 -6.42 -1.07
N ALA A 43 0.21 -5.15 -1.03
CA ALA A 43 1.15 -4.63 -0.07
C ALA A 43 0.62 -4.68 1.37
N ARG A 44 -0.65 -4.33 1.60
CA ARG A 44 -1.28 -4.44 2.92
C ARG A 44 -1.28 -5.88 3.44
N VAL A 45 -1.64 -6.84 2.59
CA VAL A 45 -1.59 -8.27 2.97
C VAL A 45 -0.17 -8.69 3.34
N LEU A 46 0.82 -8.29 2.54
CA LEU A 46 2.22 -8.60 2.82
C LEU A 46 2.70 -7.98 4.15
N LEU A 47 2.37 -6.70 4.40
CA LEU A 47 2.66 -6.02 5.66
C LEU A 47 2.04 -6.76 6.85
N HIS A 48 0.79 -7.18 6.74
CA HIS A 48 0.11 -7.97 7.77
C HIS A 48 0.82 -9.30 8.06
N GLN A 49 1.35 -9.97 7.04
CA GLN A 49 2.04 -11.26 7.17
C GLN A 49 3.45 -11.13 7.78
N CYS A 50 4.10 -9.97 7.63
CA CYS A 50 5.48 -9.76 8.07
C CYS A 50 5.60 -9.20 9.50
N VAL A 51 4.51 -9.01 10.23
CA VAL A 51 4.51 -8.40 11.56
C VAL A 51 3.93 -9.34 12.62
N SER A 52 4.25 -9.08 13.90
CA SER A 52 3.65 -9.82 15.02
C SER A 52 2.18 -9.44 15.22
N ALA A 53 1.42 -10.28 15.94
CA ALA A 53 -0.01 -10.04 16.20
C ALA A 53 -0.31 -8.68 16.87
N ASN A 54 0.55 -8.24 17.80
CA ASN A 54 0.40 -6.94 18.47
C ASN A 54 0.57 -5.78 17.47
N VAL A 55 1.55 -5.88 16.58
CA VAL A 55 1.79 -4.87 15.54
C VAL A 55 0.69 -4.89 14.48
N PHE A 56 0.23 -6.09 14.09
CA PHE A 56 -0.90 -6.26 13.19
C PHE A 56 -2.14 -5.50 13.66
N GLN A 57 -2.50 -5.59 14.95
CA GLN A 57 -3.65 -4.86 15.49
C GLN A 57 -3.54 -3.36 15.25
N LYS A 58 -2.34 -2.77 15.40
CA LYS A 58 -2.10 -1.34 15.18
C LYS A 58 -2.29 -0.91 13.72
N ILE A 59 -1.87 -1.75 12.78
CA ILE A 59 -1.93 -1.43 11.33
C ILE A 59 -3.19 -1.94 10.64
N SER A 60 -3.99 -2.80 11.29
CA SER A 60 -5.15 -3.46 10.69
C SER A 60 -6.22 -2.48 10.18
N GLN A 61 -6.33 -1.32 10.83
CA GLN A 61 -7.27 -0.25 10.48
C GLN A 61 -6.71 0.76 9.48
N ALA A 62 -5.47 0.61 9.02
CA ALA A 62 -4.90 1.48 8.02
C ALA A 62 -5.66 1.32 6.68
N ALA A 63 -6.04 2.44 6.07
CA ALA A 63 -6.78 2.45 4.82
C ALA A 63 -5.89 2.04 3.62
N THR A 64 -4.60 2.38 3.69
CA THR A 64 -3.60 2.12 2.64
C THR A 64 -2.36 1.45 3.23
N SER A 65 -1.60 0.77 2.37
CA SER A 65 -0.29 0.23 2.73
C SER A 65 0.69 1.32 3.15
N LYS A 66 0.59 2.52 2.55
CA LYS A 66 1.33 3.71 2.98
C LYS A 66 1.03 4.10 4.41
N GLN A 67 -0.25 4.21 4.78
CA GLN A 67 -0.62 4.52 6.15
C GLN A 67 -0.16 3.43 7.13
N ALA A 68 -0.27 2.15 6.74
CA ALA A 68 0.23 1.04 7.55
C ALA A 68 1.76 1.15 7.75
N TRP A 69 2.50 1.48 6.69
CA TRP A 69 3.94 1.68 6.73
C TRP A 69 4.34 2.84 7.64
N ASP A 70 3.65 3.98 7.55
CA ASP A 70 3.92 5.14 8.40
C ASP A 70 3.68 4.84 9.89
N ILE A 71 2.69 3.99 10.21
CA ILE A 71 2.47 3.51 11.59
C ILE A 71 3.61 2.58 12.05
N LEU A 72 4.17 1.76 11.16
CA LEU A 72 5.31 0.88 11.49
C LEU A 72 6.61 1.65 11.73
N GLN A 73 6.72 2.87 11.19
CA GLN A 73 7.89 3.73 11.36
C GLN A 73 7.85 4.57 12.65
N GLN A 74 6.75 4.56 13.39
CA GLN A 74 6.58 5.22 14.70
C GLN A 74 7.02 4.32 15.85
#